data_AF-A0A853ARI8-F1
#
_entry.id   AF-A0A853ARI8-F1
#
_cell.length_a   1.000
_cell.length_b   1.000
_cell.length_c   1.000
_cell.angle_alpha   90.00
_cell.angle_beta   90.00
_cell.angle_gamma   90.00
#
_symmetry.space_group_name_H-M   'P 1'
#
loop_
_entity.id
_entity.type
_entity.pdbx_description
1 polymer ?
#
loop_
_entity_poly.entity_id
_entity_poly.type
_entity_poly.pdbx_seq_one_letter_code
_entity_poly.pdbx_strand_id
1 'polypeptide(L)'
;MVDIDPADPGALARAAAEFSDRGRWGEEDVRGTVNVRTEEERIAGARLVRRGAAFSPAQLFAADGRGWRRRTHPVQTVLDTGEQGSGSPINPIAVK
;
A
#
# COMPACT_ATOMS: atom_id res chain seq x y z
N MET A 1 -19.00 -21.05 10.72
CA MET A 1 -18.34 -20.42 9.56
C MET A 1 -19.42 -20.30 8.50
N VAL A 2 -19.77 -19.08 8.08
CA VAL A 2 -20.74 -18.89 7.00
C VAL A 2 -20.24 -19.58 5.73
N ASP A 3 -21.06 -20.47 5.21
CA ASP A 3 -20.90 -21.05 3.89
C ASP A 3 -21.28 -19.98 2.86
N ILE A 4 -20.32 -19.58 2.02
CA ILE A 4 -20.52 -18.55 0.99
C ILE A 4 -20.66 -19.27 -0.35
N ASP A 5 -21.90 -19.56 -0.73
CA ASP A 5 -22.24 -20.01 -2.08
C ASP A 5 -22.21 -18.83 -3.06
N PRO A 6 -21.34 -18.82 -4.08
CA PRO A 6 -21.30 -17.77 -5.09
C PRO A 6 -22.58 -17.65 -5.94
N ALA A 7 -23.40 -18.70 -6.01
CA ALA A 7 -24.66 -18.70 -6.74
C ALA A 7 -25.80 -18.03 -5.96
N ASP A 8 -25.66 -17.85 -4.64
CA ASP A 8 -26.65 -17.15 -3.82
C ASP A 8 -26.35 -15.63 -3.78
N PRO A 9 -27.21 -14.78 -4.39
CA PRO A 9 -27.00 -13.34 -4.39
C PRO A 9 -27.01 -12.72 -2.97
N GLY A 10 -27.59 -13.38 -1.97
CA GLY A 10 -27.64 -12.94 -0.58
C GLY A 10 -26.41 -13.34 0.26
N ALA A 11 -25.57 -14.26 -0.21
CA ALA A 11 -24.45 -14.79 0.56
C ALA A 11 -23.44 -13.70 0.96
N LEU A 12 -23.15 -12.77 0.05
CA LEU A 12 -22.22 -11.68 0.31
C LEU A 12 -22.74 -10.70 1.39
N ALA A 13 -24.04 -10.39 1.38
CA ALA A 13 -24.63 -9.49 2.37
C ALA A 13 -24.58 -10.10 3.77
N ARG A 14 -24.84 -11.41 3.90
CA ARG A 14 -24.70 -12.14 5.17
C ARG A 14 -23.25 -12.18 5.64
N ALA A 15 -22.32 -12.49 4.74
CA ALA A 15 -20.89 -12.51 5.06
C ALA A 15 -20.38 -11.12 5.51
N ALA A 16 -20.82 -10.04 4.85
CA ALA A 16 -20.47 -8.68 5.24
C ALA A 16 -21.07 -8.28 6.60
N ALA A 17 -22.22 -8.84 6.98
CA ALA A 17 -22.78 -8.63 8.31
C ALA A 17 -22.03 -9.41 9.40
N GLU A 18 -21.59 -10.65 9.10
CA GLU A 18 -20.85 -11.49 10.04
C GLU A 18 -19.39 -11.04 10.21
N PHE A 19 -18.71 -10.71 9.10
CA PHE A 19 -17.28 -10.37 9.07
C PHE A 19 -17.08 -8.88 8.85
N SER A 20 -17.37 -8.09 9.87
CA SER A 20 -17.26 -6.64 9.81
C SER A 20 -16.69 -6.07 11.11
N ASP A 21 -15.77 -5.11 10.96
CA ASP A 21 -15.25 -4.29 12.05
C ASP A 21 -16.09 -3.01 12.28
N ARG A 22 -17.27 -2.87 11.65
CA ARG A 22 -18.10 -1.66 11.83
C ARG A 22 -18.50 -1.47 13.28
N GLY A 23 -18.38 -0.23 13.76
CA GLY A 23 -18.70 0.16 15.14
C GLY A 23 -17.68 -0.31 16.18
N ARG A 24 -16.69 -1.15 15.81
CA ARG A 24 -15.67 -1.68 16.73
C ARG A 24 -14.89 -0.58 17.46
N TRP A 25 -14.66 0.56 16.81
CA TRP A 25 -13.92 1.69 17.34
C TRP A 25 -14.79 2.96 17.54
N GLY A 26 -16.12 2.79 17.55
CA GLY A 26 -17.08 3.90 17.62
C GLY A 26 -17.74 4.20 16.28
N GLU A 27 -18.92 4.82 16.32
CA GLU A 27 -19.73 5.12 15.14
C GLU A 27 -19.12 6.21 14.25
N GLU A 28 -18.32 7.11 14.83
CA GLU A 28 -17.65 8.20 14.13
C GLU A 28 -16.24 7.83 13.64
N ASP A 29 -15.81 6.57 13.79
CA ASP A 29 -14.47 6.14 13.40
C ASP A 29 -14.29 6.16 11.87
N VAL A 30 -13.21 6.83 11.44
CA VAL A 30 -12.78 6.93 10.03
C VAL A 30 -11.45 6.21 9.77
N ARG A 31 -10.83 5.62 10.82
CA ARG A 31 -9.48 5.02 10.74
C ARG A 31 -9.53 3.51 10.51
N GLY A 32 -10.56 2.83 11.00
CA GLY A 32 -10.72 1.38 10.86
C GLY A 32 -9.55 0.61 11.45
N THR A 33 -9.08 -0.42 10.73
CA THR A 33 -7.99 -1.31 11.18
C THR A 33 -6.67 -0.59 11.44
N VAL A 34 -6.51 0.69 11.05
CA VAL A 34 -5.34 1.49 11.48
C VAL A 34 -5.29 1.62 13.01
N ASN A 35 -6.44 1.57 13.69
CA ASN A 35 -6.54 1.66 15.15
C ASN A 35 -5.84 0.52 15.90
N VAL A 36 -5.54 -0.61 15.24
CA VAL A 36 -4.76 -1.71 15.87
C VAL A 36 -3.27 -1.39 15.97
N ARG A 37 -2.78 -0.36 15.25
CA ARG A 37 -1.36 0.03 15.25
C ARG A 37 -1.10 0.98 16.42
N THR A 38 -0.85 0.41 17.59
CA THR A 38 -0.51 1.18 18.79
C THR A 38 0.96 1.62 18.80
N GLU A 39 1.34 2.40 19.80
CA GLU A 39 2.75 2.78 19.99
C GLU A 39 3.61 1.58 20.36
N GLU A 40 3.08 0.63 21.11
CA GLU A 40 3.75 -0.61 21.47
C GLU A 40 4.07 -1.45 20.22
N GLU A 41 3.13 -1.55 19.28
CA GLU A 41 3.34 -2.23 17.99
C GLU A 41 4.43 -1.54 17.15
N ARG A 42 4.49 -0.20 17.18
CA ARG A 42 5.56 0.55 16.49
C ARG A 42 6.93 0.27 17.10
N ILE A 43 7.03 0.28 18.42
CA ILE A 43 8.27 -0.05 19.14
C ILE A 43 8.68 -1.49 18.85
N ALA A 44 7.73 -2.44 18.85
CA ALA A 44 7.98 -3.83 18.51
C ALA A 44 8.52 -3.97 17.08
N GLY A 45 7.92 -3.27 16.11
CA GLY A 45 8.40 -3.22 14.73
C GLY A 45 9.81 -2.64 14.59
N ALA A 46 10.11 -1.53 15.28
CA ALA A 46 11.43 -0.91 15.25
C ALA A 46 12.53 -1.85 15.79
N ARG A 47 12.23 -2.66 16.81
CA ARG A 47 13.15 -3.65 17.37
C ARG A 47 13.52 -4.78 16.39
N LEU A 48 12.78 -4.96 15.31
CA LEU A 48 13.11 -5.94 14.26
C LEU A 48 14.29 -5.50 13.39
N VAL A 49 14.64 -4.22 13.37
CA VAL A 49 15.79 -3.71 12.60
C VAL A 49 17.09 -4.17 13.27
N ARG A 50 17.85 -5.05 12.59
CA ARG A 50 19.15 -5.57 13.08
C ARG A 50 20.35 -5.13 12.25
N ARG A 51 20.20 -5.14 10.92
CA ARG A 51 21.31 -4.90 9.97
C ARG A 51 21.34 -3.49 9.38
N GLY A 52 20.27 -2.72 9.54
CA GLY A 52 20.15 -1.37 8.94
C GLY A 52 19.96 -1.34 7.42
N ALA A 53 19.84 -2.49 6.75
CA ALA A 53 19.57 -2.55 5.32
C ALA A 53 18.14 -2.06 5.01
N ALA A 54 18.03 -1.18 4.00
CA ALA A 54 16.76 -0.65 3.52
C ALA A 54 16.50 -1.12 2.08
N PHE A 55 15.27 -1.54 1.80
CA PHE A 55 14.81 -1.97 0.49
C PHE A 55 13.63 -1.11 0.06
N SER A 56 13.57 -0.74 -1.23
CA SER A 56 12.40 -0.07 -1.80
C SER A 56 11.45 -1.12 -2.38
N PRO A 57 10.23 -1.31 -1.82
CA PRO A 57 9.21 -2.16 -2.42
C PRO A 57 8.37 -1.42 -3.47
N ALA A 58 8.69 -0.15 -3.77
CA ALA A 58 7.94 0.64 -4.72
C ALA A 58 8.16 0.13 -6.14
N GLN A 59 7.06 0.02 -6.90
CA GLN A 59 7.15 -0.17 -8.34
C GLN A 59 7.61 1.15 -8.98
N LEU A 60 8.52 1.06 -9.96
CA LEU A 60 8.94 2.22 -10.73
C LEU A 60 7.78 2.76 -11.57
N PHE A 61 7.64 4.09 -11.59
CA PHE A 61 6.77 4.76 -12.55
C PHE A 61 7.45 4.78 -13.91
N ALA A 62 7.08 3.83 -14.75
CA ALA A 62 7.57 3.68 -16.11
C ALA A 62 6.41 3.40 -17.05
N ALA A 63 6.60 3.71 -18.34
CA ALA A 63 5.59 3.52 -19.37
C ALA A 63 5.21 2.04 -19.58
N ASP A 64 6.15 1.13 -19.32
CA ASP A 64 5.97 -0.32 -19.32
C ASP A 64 5.60 -0.89 -17.94
N GLY A 65 5.37 0.00 -16.95
CA GLY A 65 4.97 -0.39 -15.62
C GLY A 65 3.70 -1.26 -15.65
N ARG A 66 3.56 -2.16 -14.69
CA ARG A 66 2.32 -2.93 -14.53
C ARG A 66 1.25 -2.06 -13.89
N GLY A 67 0.11 -1.92 -14.57
CA GLY A 67 -1.04 -1.15 -14.11
C GLY A 67 -2.29 -2.03 -14.05
N TRP A 68 -3.35 -1.50 -13.45
CA TRP A 68 -4.66 -2.14 -13.52
C TRP A 68 -5.42 -1.67 -14.76
N ARG A 69 -6.18 -2.57 -15.38
CA ARG A 69 -6.95 -2.30 -16.60
C ARG A 69 -7.70 -0.96 -16.53
N ARG A 70 -7.75 -0.25 -17.66
CA ARG A 70 -8.44 1.06 -17.83
C ARG A 70 -7.93 2.20 -16.92
N ARG A 71 -6.81 2.05 -16.22
CA ARG A 71 -6.15 3.16 -15.52
C ARG A 71 -4.94 3.62 -16.33
N THR A 72 -4.90 4.90 -16.66
CA THR A 72 -3.73 5.52 -17.29
C THR A 72 -2.54 5.45 -16.35
N HIS A 73 -1.38 5.05 -16.87
CA HIS A 73 -0.15 5.06 -16.10
C HIS A 73 0.17 6.48 -15.62
N PRO A 74 0.67 6.64 -14.38
CA PRO A 74 1.18 7.93 -13.92
C PRO A 74 2.24 8.44 -14.88
N VAL A 75 2.10 9.69 -15.33
CA VAL A 75 3.10 10.37 -16.15
C VAL A 75 3.95 11.22 -15.23
N GLN A 76 5.25 10.98 -15.23
CA GLN A 76 6.20 11.85 -14.56
C GLN A 76 6.65 12.92 -15.55
N THR A 77 6.11 14.13 -15.42
CA THR A 77 6.56 15.30 -16.19
C THR A 77 7.65 16.02 -15.41
N VAL A 78 8.86 16.05 -15.95
CA VAL A 78 9.96 16.88 -15.41
C VAL A 78 9.82 18.27 -16.02
N LEU A 79 9.72 19.30 -15.17
CA LEU A 79 9.46 20.68 -15.62
C LEU A 79 10.72 21.47 -15.98
N ASP A 80 11.86 21.05 -15.46
CA ASP A 80 13.18 21.57 -15.83
C ASP A 80 14.25 20.52 -15.43
N THR A 81 15.25 20.35 -16.28
CA THR A 81 16.51 19.69 -15.91
C THR A 81 17.60 20.70 -16.18
N GLY A 82 18.08 21.35 -15.12
CA GLY A 82 19.30 22.14 -15.19
C GLY A 82 20.41 21.26 -15.77
N GLU A 83 20.86 21.60 -16.97
CA GLU A 83 21.88 20.86 -17.70
C GLU A 83 23.21 20.92 -16.93
N GLN A 84 23.61 19.79 -16.35
CA GLN A 84 25.02 19.48 -16.08
C GLN A 84 25.26 18.01 -16.39
N GLY A 85 25.86 17.75 -17.55
CA GLY A 85 26.64 16.55 -17.81
C GLY A 85 25.86 15.33 -18.30
N SER A 86 26.04 15.03 -19.58
CA SER A 86 25.69 13.80 -20.28
C SER A 86 25.80 12.51 -19.43
N GLY A 87 24.70 11.75 -19.38
CA GLY A 87 24.77 10.28 -19.49
C GLY A 87 24.91 9.44 -18.22
N SER A 88 24.36 9.85 -17.07
CA SER A 88 24.19 8.91 -15.94
C SER A 88 22.74 8.44 -15.83
N PRO A 89 22.45 7.13 -15.93
CA PRO A 89 21.13 6.62 -15.60
C PRO A 89 20.83 6.93 -14.13
N ILE A 90 19.62 7.42 -13.86
CA ILE A 90 19.05 7.55 -12.52
C ILE A 90 19.19 6.20 -11.80
N ASN A 91 20.16 6.11 -10.90
CA ASN A 91 20.46 4.87 -10.19
C ASN A 91 19.47 4.75 -9.02
N PRO A 92 18.53 3.79 -9.00
CA PRO A 92 17.46 3.81 -7.99
C PRO A 92 17.91 3.30 -6.61
N ILE A 93 19.17 2.87 -6.44
CA ILE A 93 19.70 2.39 -5.16
C ILE A 93 21.17 2.80 -5.04
N ALA A 94 21.43 3.97 -4.45
CA ALA A 94 22.71 4.27 -3.82
C ALA A 94 22.46 4.49 -2.34
N VAL A 95 22.38 3.39 -1.59
CA VAL A 95 22.50 3.40 -0.13
C VAL A 95 23.94 3.02 0.17
N LYS A 96 24.63 3.90 0.92
CA LYS A 96 25.99 3.67 1.44
C LYS A 96 26.09 2.40 2.26
#